data_AF-A0A1Z5KDC0-F1
#
_entry.id   AF-A0A1Z5KDC0-F1
#
_cell.length_a   1.000
_cell.length_b   1.000
_cell.length_c   1.000
_cell.angle_alpha   90.00
_cell.angle_beta   90.00
_cell.angle_gamma   90.00
#
_symmetry.space_group_name_H-M   'P 1'
#
loop_
_entity.id
_entity.type
_entity.pdbx_description
1 polymer ?
#
loop_
_entity_poly.entity_id
_entity_poly.type
_entity_poly.pdbx_seq_one_letter_code
_entity_poly.pdbx_strand_id
1 'polypeptide(L)'
;MMDPTLLNDQTEHGKRKLMKVCSLQVLRSNYEVLKESLCSKGNKKFFLALSYGLLRRLRMAQQQGPHVWDLPDVLLFHVLTYLAPPTHRAGSICQIALLCKAAQDELLKKEERQIWEILLQQDYGSAKAEDRARRIPKRLRRSAIYRVQDAHRLMQDNTEIVFYYLSELSNGATAEKKLSKSRLRRLIHDFGPTLRINRTVSSGGLYLVEVCRARKVKEGTILACVQTLVEEFGALVNISSDESQHSRQTALCVAAVRAMPSVVKYLLSKGASNELRSSGRFRLHTQPRKSVGADGVTPLEFCQLMLDAEREAGAANEALKDLTKCVTLLEKA
;
A
#
# COMPACT_ATOMS: atom_id res chain seq x y z
N MET A 1 -56.58 -16.84 -1.05
CA MET A 1 -55.29 -16.44 -0.44
C MET A 1 -54.19 -16.99 -1.33
N MET A 2 -53.42 -16.12 -2.01
CA MET A 2 -52.31 -16.53 -2.87
C MET A 2 -50.97 -16.27 -2.18
N ASP A 3 -50.03 -17.19 -2.39
CA ASP A 3 -48.73 -17.28 -1.75
C ASP A 3 -47.79 -16.13 -2.19
N PRO A 4 -47.22 -15.31 -1.27
CA PRO A 4 -46.40 -14.14 -1.61
C PRO A 4 -45.01 -14.48 -2.19
N THR A 5 -44.63 -15.76 -2.25
CA THR A 5 -43.26 -16.18 -2.61
C THR A 5 -42.99 -16.29 -4.11
N LEU A 6 -44.02 -16.26 -4.96
CA LEU A 6 -43.88 -16.47 -6.42
C LEU A 6 -43.74 -15.18 -7.27
N LEU A 7 -43.85 -13.98 -6.66
CA LEU A 7 -43.81 -12.73 -7.43
C LEU A 7 -42.40 -12.12 -7.59
N ASN A 8 -41.37 -12.63 -6.92
CA ASN A 8 -40.06 -11.98 -6.88
C ASN A 8 -39.07 -12.50 -7.95
N ASP A 9 -39.20 -13.76 -8.40
CA ASP A 9 -38.21 -14.36 -9.31
C ASP A 9 -38.33 -13.92 -10.78
N GLN A 10 -39.51 -13.47 -11.22
CA GLN A 10 -39.69 -13.02 -12.62
C GLN A 10 -39.12 -11.61 -12.87
N THR A 11 -38.94 -10.78 -11.83
CA THR A 11 -38.41 -9.42 -11.99
C THR A 11 -36.88 -9.36 -11.99
N GLU A 12 -36.21 -10.27 -11.29
CA GLU A 12 -34.74 -10.42 -11.27
C GLU A 12 -34.21 -10.97 -12.61
N HIS A 13 -34.87 -11.97 -13.18
CA HIS A 13 -34.44 -12.60 -14.43
C HIS A 13 -34.62 -11.66 -15.64
N GLY A 14 -35.69 -10.85 -15.65
CA GLY A 14 -35.91 -9.80 -16.65
C GLY A 14 -34.90 -8.64 -16.58
N LYS A 15 -34.55 -8.18 -15.36
CA LYS A 15 -33.55 -7.11 -15.15
C LYS A 15 -32.13 -7.53 -15.54
N ARG A 16 -31.73 -8.78 -15.28
CA ARG A 16 -30.42 -9.33 -15.70
C ARG A 16 -30.30 -9.48 -17.21
N LYS A 17 -31.40 -9.80 -17.91
CA LYS A 17 -31.44 -9.90 -19.38
C LYS A 17 -31.38 -8.52 -20.05
N LEU A 18 -32.08 -7.52 -19.50
CA LEU A 18 -32.05 -6.14 -20.02
C LEU A 18 -30.67 -5.47 -19.84
N MET A 19 -29.99 -5.71 -18.70
CA MET A 19 -28.63 -5.18 -18.45
C MET A 19 -27.54 -5.86 -19.29
N LYS A 20 -27.68 -7.15 -19.61
CA LYS A 20 -26.75 -7.86 -20.51
C LYS A 20 -26.81 -7.37 -21.96
N VAL A 21 -27.99 -7.00 -22.45
CA VAL A 21 -28.15 -6.53 -23.84
C VAL A 21 -27.70 -5.07 -23.99
N CYS A 22 -28.02 -4.20 -23.02
CA CYS A 22 -27.56 -2.80 -23.04
C CYS A 22 -26.03 -2.67 -22.90
N SER A 23 -25.37 -3.50 -22.09
CA SER A 23 -23.93 -3.41 -21.86
C SER A 23 -23.08 -3.80 -23.08
N LEU A 24 -23.47 -4.84 -23.83
CA LEU A 24 -22.73 -5.27 -25.02
C LEU A 24 -22.87 -4.31 -26.19
N GLN A 25 -24.06 -3.71 -26.36
CA GLN A 25 -24.32 -2.77 -27.46
C GLN A 25 -23.63 -1.42 -27.21
N VAL A 26 -23.58 -0.98 -25.95
CA VAL A 26 -22.81 0.20 -25.52
C VAL A 26 -21.31 -0.05 -25.64
N LEU A 27 -20.80 -1.21 -25.21
CA LEU A 27 -19.38 -1.55 -25.37
C LEU A 27 -18.96 -1.66 -26.84
N ARG A 28 -19.82 -2.21 -27.71
CA ARG A 28 -19.54 -2.32 -29.15
C ARG A 28 -19.58 -0.95 -29.84
N SER A 29 -20.55 -0.11 -29.50
CA SER A 29 -20.63 1.28 -29.99
C SER A 29 -19.41 2.10 -29.54
N ASN A 30 -19.05 1.99 -28.26
CA ASN A 30 -17.90 2.71 -27.69
C ASN A 30 -16.55 2.19 -28.21
N TYR A 31 -16.44 0.90 -28.55
CA TYR A 31 -15.26 0.33 -29.19
C TYR A 31 -15.06 0.88 -30.61
N GLU A 32 -16.11 1.01 -31.41
CA GLU A 32 -16.01 1.62 -32.74
C GLU A 32 -15.66 3.11 -32.66
N VAL A 33 -16.20 3.85 -31.69
CA VAL A 33 -15.83 5.25 -31.42
C VAL A 33 -14.36 5.36 -30.96
N LEU A 34 -13.88 4.46 -30.10
CA LEU A 34 -12.47 4.38 -29.69
C LEU A 34 -11.55 4.05 -30.87
N LYS A 35 -11.97 3.13 -31.75
CA LYS A 35 -11.24 2.72 -32.95
C LYS A 35 -11.14 3.86 -33.97
N GLU A 36 -12.20 4.63 -34.16
CA GLU A 36 -12.20 5.82 -35.03
C GLU A 36 -11.35 6.96 -34.45
N SER A 37 -11.50 7.26 -33.15
CA SER A 37 -10.73 8.31 -32.46
C SER A 37 -9.23 8.01 -32.45
N LEU A 38 -8.83 6.76 -32.25
CA LEU A 38 -7.42 6.36 -32.20
C LEU A 38 -6.80 6.16 -33.60
N CYS A 39 -7.58 5.75 -34.60
CA CYS A 39 -7.15 5.76 -36.01
C CYS A 39 -6.83 7.17 -36.52
N SER A 40 -7.54 8.19 -36.00
CA SER A 40 -7.31 9.60 -36.38
C SER A 40 -6.00 10.20 -35.85
N LYS A 41 -5.40 9.62 -34.79
CA LYS A 41 -4.23 10.18 -34.08
C LYS A 41 -2.88 9.51 -34.41
N GLY A 42 -2.78 8.76 -35.52
CA GLY A 42 -1.50 8.26 -36.04
C GLY A 42 -0.82 7.13 -35.25
N ASN A 43 -1.41 6.63 -34.16
CA ASN A 43 -0.81 5.62 -33.27
C ASN A 43 -1.08 4.16 -33.72
N LYS A 44 -0.87 3.87 -35.01
CA LYS A 44 -1.25 2.57 -35.61
C LYS A 44 -0.42 1.37 -35.09
N LYS A 45 0.84 1.59 -34.68
CA LYS A 45 1.75 0.51 -34.26
C LYS A 45 1.45 -0.06 -32.87
N PHE A 46 1.07 0.79 -31.91
CA PHE A 46 0.74 0.35 -30.54
C PHE A 46 -0.56 -0.49 -30.51
N PHE A 47 -1.51 -0.16 -31.39
CA PHE A 47 -2.81 -0.83 -31.46
C PHE A 47 -2.77 -2.20 -32.16
N LEU A 48 -1.90 -2.39 -33.16
CA LEU A 48 -1.72 -3.69 -33.83
C LEU A 48 -1.17 -4.77 -32.89
N ALA A 49 -0.29 -4.40 -31.96
CA ALA A 49 0.28 -5.32 -30.97
C ALA A 49 -0.74 -5.71 -29.88
N LEU A 50 -1.53 -4.75 -29.39
CA LEU A 50 -2.59 -4.97 -28.39
C LEU A 50 -3.78 -5.72 -28.97
N SER A 51 -4.19 -5.43 -30.20
CA SER A 51 -5.36 -6.05 -30.84
C SER A 51 -5.14 -7.54 -31.09
N TYR A 52 -3.99 -7.98 -31.60
CA TYR A 52 -3.79 -9.40 -31.94
C TYR A 52 -3.69 -10.34 -30.73
N GLY A 53 -3.00 -9.93 -29.65
CA GLY A 53 -2.86 -10.75 -28.44
C GLY A 53 -4.15 -10.80 -27.61
N LEU A 54 -4.83 -9.65 -27.48
CA LEU A 54 -6.04 -9.52 -26.67
C LEU A 54 -7.26 -10.12 -27.39
N LEU A 55 -7.43 -9.90 -28.70
CA LEU A 55 -8.53 -10.51 -29.47
C LEU A 55 -8.42 -12.03 -29.51
N ARG A 56 -7.21 -12.60 -29.58
CA ARG A 56 -7.03 -14.07 -29.58
C ARG A 56 -7.42 -14.69 -28.24
N ARG A 57 -7.18 -14.00 -27.12
CA ARG A 57 -7.63 -14.44 -25.77
C ARG A 57 -9.13 -14.22 -25.55
N LEU A 58 -9.67 -13.09 -26.00
CA LEU A 58 -11.10 -12.78 -25.89
C LEU A 58 -11.96 -13.69 -26.77
N ARG A 59 -11.46 -14.13 -27.94
CA ARG A 59 -12.16 -15.05 -28.84
C ARG A 59 -12.23 -16.49 -28.30
N MET A 60 -11.31 -16.87 -27.41
CA MET A 60 -11.32 -18.20 -26.75
C MET A 60 -12.26 -18.24 -25.54
N ALA A 61 -12.64 -17.10 -24.97
CA ALA A 61 -13.52 -17.00 -23.78
C ALA A 61 -15.03 -16.96 -24.13
N GLN A 62 -15.42 -17.49 -25.29
CA GLN A 62 -16.74 -17.21 -25.90
C GLN A 62 -17.92 -18.02 -25.33
N GLN A 63 -17.74 -18.83 -24.29
CA GLN A 63 -18.87 -19.54 -23.66
C GLN A 63 -19.32 -18.98 -22.30
N GLN A 64 -18.50 -18.17 -21.64
CA GLN A 64 -18.89 -17.32 -20.52
C GLN A 64 -18.03 -16.06 -20.67
N GLY A 65 -18.58 -15.00 -21.28
CA GLY A 65 -17.80 -13.82 -21.62
C GLY A 65 -17.01 -13.32 -20.42
N PRO A 66 -15.74 -12.92 -20.59
CA PRO A 66 -14.89 -12.53 -19.46
C PRO A 66 -15.57 -11.40 -18.72
N HIS A 67 -15.70 -11.55 -17.40
CA HIS A 67 -16.22 -10.47 -16.59
C HIS A 67 -15.24 -9.30 -16.72
N VAL A 68 -15.74 -8.06 -16.75
CA VAL A 68 -14.88 -6.86 -16.78
C VAL A 68 -13.85 -6.87 -15.64
N TRP A 69 -14.18 -7.55 -14.55
CA TRP A 69 -13.34 -7.80 -13.37
C TRP A 69 -12.15 -8.74 -13.61
N ASP A 70 -12.14 -9.49 -14.71
CA ASP A 70 -11.03 -10.38 -15.11
C ASP A 70 -9.97 -9.65 -15.95
N LEU A 71 -10.17 -8.36 -16.25
CA LEU A 71 -9.18 -7.56 -16.96
C LEU A 71 -7.98 -7.27 -16.03
N PRO A 72 -6.75 -7.27 -16.57
CA PRO A 72 -5.59 -6.75 -15.85
C PRO A 72 -5.86 -5.35 -15.28
N ASP A 73 -5.47 -5.10 -14.03
CA ASP A 73 -5.79 -3.87 -13.29
C ASP A 73 -5.50 -2.58 -14.08
N VAL A 74 -4.41 -2.56 -14.86
CA VAL A 74 -4.03 -1.43 -15.74
C VAL A 74 -5.08 -1.16 -16.83
N LEU A 75 -5.62 -2.22 -17.45
CA LEU A 75 -6.69 -2.10 -18.44
C LEU A 75 -8.01 -1.72 -17.76
N LEU A 76 -8.28 -2.24 -16.57
CA LEU A 76 -9.46 -1.89 -15.79
C LEU A 76 -9.44 -0.38 -15.45
N PHE A 77 -8.31 0.13 -14.98
CA PHE A 77 -8.08 1.56 -14.72
C PHE A 77 -8.24 2.42 -15.98
N HIS A 78 -7.67 2.01 -17.12
CA HIS A 78 -7.79 2.73 -18.38
C HIS A 78 -9.20 2.72 -18.96
N VAL A 79 -9.88 1.57 -18.90
CA VAL A 79 -11.28 1.43 -19.32
C VAL A 79 -12.17 2.34 -18.50
N LEU A 80 -11.93 2.45 -17.19
CA LEU A 80 -12.71 3.31 -16.29
C LEU A 80 -12.41 4.80 -16.49
N THR A 81 -11.14 5.18 -16.68
CA THR A 81 -10.78 6.58 -16.98
C THR A 81 -11.34 7.04 -18.32
N TYR A 82 -11.52 6.14 -19.28
CA TYR A 82 -12.08 6.47 -20.60
C TYR A 82 -13.61 6.41 -20.67
N LEU A 83 -14.24 5.48 -19.96
CA LEU A 83 -15.69 5.26 -20.02
C LEU A 83 -16.49 6.08 -19.00
N ALA A 84 -15.90 6.46 -17.87
CA ALA A 84 -16.61 7.27 -16.90
C ALA A 84 -16.78 8.70 -17.45
N PRO A 85 -18.00 9.27 -17.41
CA PRO A 85 -18.21 10.67 -17.72
C PRO A 85 -17.28 11.52 -16.83
N PRO A 86 -16.75 12.66 -17.32
CA PRO A 86 -15.88 13.53 -16.54
C PRO A 86 -16.38 13.72 -15.10
N THR A 87 -17.64 14.02 -14.89
CA THR A 87 -18.18 14.24 -13.52
C THR A 87 -18.16 13.03 -12.56
N HIS A 88 -17.82 11.83 -13.03
CA HIS A 88 -17.86 10.59 -12.26
C HIS A 88 -16.53 9.86 -12.16
N ARG A 89 -15.49 10.23 -12.91
CA ARG A 89 -14.26 9.42 -12.98
C ARG A 89 -13.58 9.31 -11.63
N ALA A 90 -13.36 10.43 -10.94
CA ALA A 90 -12.78 10.46 -9.60
C ALA A 90 -13.56 9.61 -8.59
N GLY A 91 -14.90 9.63 -8.66
CA GLY A 91 -15.76 8.85 -7.78
C GLY A 91 -15.66 7.35 -8.07
N SER A 92 -15.73 6.97 -9.35
CA SER A 92 -15.57 5.58 -9.79
C SER A 92 -14.16 5.06 -9.51
N ILE A 93 -13.13 5.85 -9.78
CA ILE A 93 -11.73 5.53 -9.48
C ILE A 93 -11.54 5.32 -7.98
N CYS A 94 -12.12 6.15 -7.11
CA CYS A 94 -12.12 5.93 -5.67
C CYS A 94 -12.81 4.61 -5.29
N GLN A 95 -13.98 4.31 -5.85
CA GLN A 95 -14.70 3.06 -5.54
C GLN A 95 -13.93 1.83 -6.03
N ILE A 96 -13.29 1.89 -7.19
CA ILE A 96 -12.48 0.81 -7.73
C ILE A 96 -11.15 0.68 -7.00
N ALA A 97 -10.54 1.77 -6.51
CA ALA A 97 -9.35 1.71 -5.68
C ALA A 97 -9.59 0.95 -4.36
N LEU A 98 -10.84 0.88 -3.88
CA LEU A 98 -11.19 0.04 -2.74
C LEU A 98 -11.24 -1.46 -3.08
N LEU A 99 -11.35 -1.79 -4.37
CA LEU A 99 -11.55 -3.15 -4.87
C LEU A 99 -10.36 -3.68 -5.68
N CYS A 100 -9.45 -2.81 -6.14
CA CYS A 100 -8.37 -3.12 -7.07
C CYS A 100 -7.04 -2.53 -6.58
N LYS A 101 -6.07 -3.40 -6.32
CA LYS A 101 -4.78 -3.04 -5.71
C LYS A 101 -3.91 -2.20 -6.65
N ALA A 102 -3.84 -2.49 -7.96
CA ALA A 102 -3.02 -1.65 -8.83
C ALA A 102 -3.64 -0.26 -9.08
N ALA A 103 -4.98 -0.14 -9.06
CA ALA A 103 -5.63 1.17 -9.09
C ALA A 103 -5.33 1.96 -7.80
N GLN A 104 -5.31 1.30 -6.65
CA GLN A 104 -4.88 1.88 -5.40
C GLN A 104 -3.40 2.31 -5.46
N ASP A 105 -2.51 1.46 -5.97
CA ASP A 105 -1.08 1.76 -6.08
C ASP A 105 -0.80 2.95 -7.00
N GLU A 106 -1.49 3.06 -8.15
CA GLU A 106 -1.33 4.21 -9.04
C GLU A 106 -1.84 5.52 -8.42
N LEU A 107 -3.03 5.50 -7.79
CA LEU A 107 -3.57 6.69 -7.12
C LEU A 107 -2.69 7.18 -5.95
N LEU A 108 -1.79 6.33 -5.45
CA LEU A 108 -0.93 6.61 -4.31
C LEU A 108 0.50 6.98 -4.68
N LYS A 109 0.91 6.93 -5.96
CA LYS A 109 2.25 7.37 -6.39
C LYS A 109 2.41 8.88 -6.14
N LYS A 110 3.52 9.24 -5.48
CA LYS A 110 3.79 10.59 -4.92
C LYS A 110 3.85 11.72 -5.96
N GLU A 111 4.29 11.43 -7.18
CA GLU A 111 4.45 12.44 -8.24
C GLU A 111 3.12 12.85 -8.87
N GLU A 112 2.05 12.10 -8.58
CA GLU A 112 0.75 12.25 -9.22
C GLU A 112 -0.29 12.99 -8.36
N ARG A 113 0.15 13.79 -7.37
CA ARG A 113 -0.71 14.87 -6.83
C ARG A 113 -1.29 15.71 -7.98
N GLN A 114 -0.48 15.94 -9.01
CA GLN A 114 -0.91 16.56 -10.25
C GLN A 114 -1.98 15.75 -10.96
N ILE A 115 -1.90 14.42 -11.07
CA ILE A 115 -2.94 13.64 -11.75
C ILE A 115 -4.25 13.69 -10.97
N TRP A 116 -4.22 13.62 -9.63
CA TRP A 116 -5.42 13.78 -8.82
C TRP A 116 -6.01 15.19 -8.92
N GLU A 117 -5.16 16.22 -8.87
CA GLU A 117 -5.59 17.61 -9.07
C GLU A 117 -6.13 17.82 -10.49
N ILE A 118 -5.50 17.24 -11.52
CA ILE A 118 -5.94 17.26 -12.92
C ILE A 118 -7.26 16.51 -13.06
N LEU A 119 -7.42 15.32 -12.46
CA LEU A 119 -8.67 14.55 -12.46
C LEU A 119 -9.78 15.34 -11.78
N LEU A 120 -9.54 15.88 -10.59
CA LEU A 120 -10.51 16.69 -9.88
C LEU A 120 -10.84 17.98 -10.65
N GLN A 121 -9.85 18.61 -11.28
CA GLN A 121 -10.01 19.81 -12.09
C GLN A 121 -10.73 19.52 -13.41
N GLN A 122 -10.52 18.37 -14.04
CA GLN A 122 -11.23 17.93 -15.24
C GLN A 122 -12.67 17.51 -14.93
N ASP A 123 -12.87 16.77 -13.84
CA ASP A 123 -14.15 16.16 -13.48
C ASP A 123 -15.13 17.16 -12.87
N TYR A 124 -14.60 18.13 -12.12
CA TYR A 124 -15.41 19.07 -11.34
C TYR A 124 -15.09 20.54 -11.62
N GLY A 125 -14.18 20.81 -12.55
CA GLY A 125 -13.68 22.15 -12.85
C GLY A 125 -12.67 22.64 -11.81
N SER A 126 -11.76 23.54 -12.22
CA SER A 126 -11.14 24.45 -11.26
C SER A 126 -12.28 25.31 -10.72
N ALA A 127 -12.62 25.18 -9.44
CA ALA A 127 -13.60 26.07 -8.82
C ALA A 127 -13.11 27.51 -8.98
N LYS A 128 -13.54 28.20 -10.05
CA LYS A 128 -13.31 29.64 -10.19
C LYS A 128 -13.89 30.25 -8.93
N ALA A 129 -13.07 31.03 -8.22
CA ALA A 129 -13.44 31.62 -6.94
C ALA A 129 -14.77 32.39 -7.01
N GLU A 130 -15.17 32.83 -8.21
CA GLU A 130 -16.39 33.57 -8.51
C GLU A 130 -17.69 32.76 -8.39
N ASP A 131 -17.69 31.44 -8.59
CA ASP A 131 -18.92 30.62 -8.43
C ASP A 131 -19.27 30.34 -6.96
N ARG A 132 -18.38 30.69 -6.01
CA ARG A 132 -18.64 30.57 -4.56
C ARG A 132 -19.68 31.58 -4.04
N ALA A 133 -20.07 32.57 -4.85
CA ALA A 133 -21.00 33.63 -4.45
C ALA A 133 -22.49 33.27 -4.66
N ARG A 134 -22.82 32.20 -5.39
CA ARG A 134 -24.22 31.81 -5.61
C ARG A 134 -24.71 30.89 -4.50
N ARG A 135 -25.55 31.45 -3.63
CA ARG A 135 -26.19 30.87 -2.44
C ARG A 135 -26.69 29.43 -2.67
N ILE A 136 -25.88 28.44 -2.31
CA ILE A 136 -26.32 27.04 -2.21
C ILE A 136 -27.13 26.90 -0.90
N PRO A 137 -28.39 26.42 -0.94
CA PRO A 137 -29.21 26.21 0.25
C PRO A 137 -28.60 25.21 1.24
N LYS A 138 -28.81 25.48 2.53
CA LYS A 138 -28.17 24.88 3.73
C LYS A 138 -28.37 23.37 3.98
N ARG A 139 -28.96 22.59 3.06
CA ARG A 139 -28.99 21.12 3.15
C ARG A 139 -27.87 20.50 2.32
N LEU A 140 -26.64 20.85 2.72
CA LEU A 140 -25.33 20.23 2.51
C LEU A 140 -25.26 18.96 1.64
N ARG A 141 -25.46 19.10 0.32
CA ARG A 141 -24.80 18.19 -0.63
C ARG A 141 -23.35 18.65 -0.75
N ARG A 142 -22.44 18.01 0.02
CA ARG A 142 -21.00 18.22 -0.17
C ARG A 142 -20.67 17.92 -1.63
N SER A 143 -19.91 18.80 -2.29
CA SER A 143 -19.50 18.56 -3.67
C SER A 143 -18.72 17.24 -3.74
N ALA A 144 -18.74 16.58 -4.89
CA ALA A 144 -18.07 15.29 -5.04
C ALA A 144 -16.54 15.39 -4.86
N ILE A 145 -15.92 16.55 -5.16
CA ILE A 145 -14.52 16.85 -4.79
C ILE A 145 -14.30 16.68 -3.28
N TYR A 146 -15.15 17.33 -2.46
CA TYR A 146 -14.99 17.26 -1.00
C TYR A 146 -15.15 15.84 -0.48
N ARG A 147 -16.02 15.03 -1.08
CA ARG A 147 -16.17 13.61 -0.68
C ARG A 147 -14.90 12.80 -0.96
N VAL A 148 -14.24 13.03 -2.09
CA VAL A 148 -12.97 12.37 -2.42
C VAL A 148 -11.84 12.84 -1.50
N GLN A 149 -11.76 14.16 -1.23
CA GLN A 149 -10.78 14.72 -0.30
C GLN A 149 -10.99 14.20 1.13
N ASP A 150 -12.24 14.17 1.60
CA ASP A 150 -12.62 13.61 2.91
C ASP A 150 -12.25 12.13 3.00
N ALA A 151 -12.51 11.33 1.95
CA ALA A 151 -12.12 9.93 1.90
C ALA A 151 -10.59 9.75 1.92
N HIS A 152 -9.84 10.57 1.17
CA HIS A 152 -8.38 10.54 1.20
C HIS A 152 -7.82 10.90 2.57
N ARG A 153 -8.40 11.92 3.23
CA ARG A 153 -8.03 12.33 4.59
C ARG A 153 -8.34 11.20 5.58
N LEU A 154 -9.51 10.59 5.52
CA LEU A 154 -9.88 9.46 6.36
C LEU A 154 -8.91 8.27 6.21
N MET A 155 -8.43 7.98 4.99
CA MET A 155 -7.41 6.94 4.78
C MET A 155 -6.06 7.30 5.42
N GLN A 156 -5.65 8.57 5.33
CA GLN A 156 -4.44 9.05 6.01
C GLN A 156 -4.61 8.92 7.52
N ASP A 157 -5.71 9.44 8.06
CA ASP A 157 -6.04 9.39 9.48
C ASP A 157 -6.05 7.94 10.00
N ASN A 158 -6.67 7.01 9.28
CA ASN A 158 -6.66 5.59 9.65
C ASN A 158 -5.24 4.99 9.66
N THR A 159 -4.39 5.36 8.69
CA THR A 159 -3.00 4.90 8.66
C THR A 159 -2.22 5.44 9.86
N GLU A 160 -2.42 6.71 10.23
CA GLU A 160 -1.76 7.30 11.40
C GLU A 160 -2.25 6.71 12.72
N ILE A 161 -3.56 6.52 12.86
CA ILE A 161 -4.18 5.91 14.06
C ILE A 161 -3.66 4.47 14.24
N VAL A 162 -3.63 3.68 13.17
CA VAL A 162 -3.12 2.30 13.24
C VAL A 162 -1.63 2.28 13.57
N PHE A 163 -0.85 3.17 12.97
CA PHE A 163 0.57 3.28 13.28
C PHE A 163 0.80 3.63 14.75
N TYR A 164 0.02 4.55 15.31
CA TYR A 164 0.05 4.89 16.74
C TYR A 164 -0.18 3.64 17.61
N TYR A 165 -1.25 2.89 17.35
CA TYR A 165 -1.53 1.65 18.09
C TYR A 165 -0.43 0.60 17.91
N LEU A 166 0.15 0.47 16.71
CA LEU A 166 1.27 -0.43 16.46
C LEU A 166 2.50 -0.03 17.28
N SER A 167 2.77 1.27 17.41
CA SER A 167 3.88 1.76 18.24
C SER A 167 3.64 1.50 19.72
N GLU A 168 2.40 1.66 20.21
CA GLU A 168 2.05 1.27 21.58
C GLU A 168 2.25 -0.24 21.82
N LEU A 169 1.88 -1.09 20.86
CA LEU A 169 2.10 -2.54 20.94
C LEU A 169 3.59 -2.91 20.90
N SER A 170 4.39 -2.14 20.16
CA SER A 170 5.83 -2.36 19.99
C SER A 170 6.64 -1.91 21.22
N ASN A 171 6.18 -0.87 21.90
CA ASN A 171 6.80 -0.32 23.11
C ASN A 171 6.16 -0.81 24.42
N GLY A 172 5.05 -1.55 24.35
CA GLY A 172 4.25 -1.99 25.48
C GLY A 172 5.06 -2.67 26.58
N ALA A 173 5.00 -2.13 27.79
CA ALA A 173 5.70 -2.70 28.95
C ALA A 173 4.98 -3.92 29.55
N THR A 174 3.65 -3.98 29.44
CA THR A 174 2.83 -5.04 30.03
C THR A 174 2.61 -6.20 29.05
N ALA A 175 2.49 -7.43 29.57
CA ALA A 175 2.25 -8.62 28.74
C ALA A 175 1.00 -8.49 27.87
N GLU A 176 -0.06 -7.87 28.41
CA GLU A 176 -1.31 -7.59 27.70
C GLU A 176 -1.20 -6.56 26.59
N LYS A 177 -0.07 -5.83 26.47
CA LYS A 177 0.16 -4.86 25.39
C LYS A 177 1.30 -5.29 24.47
N LYS A 178 1.78 -6.53 24.58
CA LYS A 178 2.85 -7.02 23.69
C LYS A 178 2.33 -7.24 22.27
N LEU A 179 3.18 -6.91 21.30
CA LEU A 179 3.02 -7.25 19.90
C LEU A 179 2.94 -8.77 19.71
N SER A 180 1.92 -9.21 18.99
CA SER A 180 1.78 -10.59 18.51
C SER A 180 1.25 -10.58 17.07
N LYS A 181 1.49 -11.67 16.33
CA LYS A 181 0.99 -11.82 14.96
C LYS A 181 -0.53 -11.66 14.86
N SER A 182 -1.29 -12.25 15.80
CA SER A 182 -2.75 -12.14 15.81
C SER A 182 -3.25 -10.72 16.07
N ARG A 183 -2.58 -9.97 16.96
CA ARG A 183 -2.91 -8.57 17.25
C ARG A 183 -2.56 -7.65 16.10
N LEU A 184 -1.40 -7.84 15.47
CA LEU A 184 -1.03 -7.09 14.28
C LEU A 184 -2.04 -7.30 13.16
N ARG A 185 -2.42 -8.55 12.87
CA ARG A 185 -3.45 -8.86 11.87
C ARG A 185 -4.77 -8.21 12.21
N ARG A 186 -5.27 -8.38 13.44
CA ARG A 186 -6.53 -7.77 13.90
C ARG A 186 -6.48 -6.26 13.72
N LEU A 187 -5.42 -5.62 14.20
CA LEU A 187 -5.22 -4.17 14.11
C LEU A 187 -5.25 -3.67 12.66
N ILE A 188 -4.64 -4.39 11.71
CA ILE A 188 -4.67 -4.01 10.29
C ILE A 188 -6.06 -4.27 9.68
N HIS A 189 -6.70 -5.40 10.01
CA HIS A 189 -8.03 -5.74 9.49
C HIS A 189 -9.13 -4.81 10.00
N ASP A 190 -9.09 -4.40 11.26
CA ASP A 190 -10.12 -3.54 11.88
C ASP A 190 -10.23 -2.18 11.18
N PHE A 191 -9.14 -1.70 10.57
CA PHE A 191 -9.10 -0.42 9.85
C PHE A 191 -9.17 -0.59 8.32
N GLY A 192 -9.26 -1.83 7.84
CA GLY A 192 -9.54 -2.18 6.45
C GLY A 192 -8.33 -2.26 5.51
N PRO A 193 -8.54 -2.69 4.25
CA PRO A 193 -7.49 -2.83 3.23
C PRO A 193 -6.93 -1.49 2.73
N THR A 194 -7.46 -0.36 3.22
CA THR A 194 -7.11 0.99 2.77
C THR A 194 -5.83 1.54 3.40
N LEU A 195 -5.21 0.79 4.31
CA LEU A 195 -4.00 1.20 5.01
C LEU A 195 -2.80 1.33 4.08
N ARG A 196 -2.10 2.46 4.19
CA ARG A 196 -0.92 2.76 3.37
C ARG A 196 0.36 2.27 4.04
N ILE A 197 0.51 0.95 4.17
CA ILE A 197 1.61 0.31 4.93
C ILE A 197 3.00 0.66 4.39
N ASN A 198 3.11 0.92 3.08
CA ASN A 198 4.36 1.30 2.40
C ASN A 198 4.65 2.80 2.41
N ARG A 199 3.84 3.59 3.12
CA ARG A 199 4.01 5.03 3.22
C ARG A 199 4.44 5.40 4.62
N THR A 200 5.36 6.35 4.71
CA THR A 200 5.69 6.97 5.99
C THR A 200 4.49 7.76 6.51
N VAL A 201 4.18 7.61 7.79
CA VAL A 201 3.19 8.45 8.46
C VAL A 201 3.72 9.86 8.68
N SER A 202 2.90 10.78 9.17
CA SER A 202 3.29 12.16 9.49
C SER A 202 4.49 12.26 10.44
N SER A 203 4.65 11.31 11.36
CA SER A 203 5.82 11.21 12.24
C SER A 203 7.06 10.60 11.57
N GLY A 204 6.97 10.24 10.29
CA GLY A 204 8.04 9.59 9.52
C GLY A 204 8.20 8.10 9.74
N GLY A 205 7.43 7.52 10.66
CA GLY A 205 7.47 6.09 10.98
C GLY A 205 6.99 5.20 9.82
N LEU A 206 7.49 3.96 9.78
CA LEU A 206 7.08 2.93 8.84
C LEU A 206 6.72 1.65 9.59
N TYR A 207 5.62 1.00 9.20
CA TYR A 207 5.09 -0.19 9.89
C TYR A 207 6.12 -1.32 10.03
N LEU A 208 6.82 -1.61 8.94
CA LEU A 208 7.82 -2.68 8.91
C LEU A 208 9.01 -2.38 9.83
N VAL A 209 9.45 -1.12 9.86
CA VAL A 209 10.52 -0.65 10.75
C VAL A 209 10.07 -0.70 12.20
N GLU A 210 8.84 -0.28 12.50
CA GLU A 210 8.31 -0.24 13.86
C GLU A 210 8.16 -1.65 14.46
N VAL A 211 7.70 -2.63 13.66
CA VAL A 211 7.68 -4.05 14.07
C VAL A 211 9.10 -4.54 14.41
N CYS A 212 10.10 -4.20 13.60
CA CYS A 212 11.50 -4.52 13.89
C CYS A 212 12.05 -3.78 15.13
N ARG A 213 11.45 -2.68 15.57
CA ARG A 213 11.82 -1.92 16.77
C ARG A 213 11.14 -2.41 18.06
N ALA A 214 10.17 -3.32 17.95
CA ALA A 214 9.44 -3.85 19.10
C ALA A 214 10.38 -4.42 20.18
N ARG A 215 10.23 -3.93 21.42
CA ARG A 215 11.08 -4.30 22.56
C ARG A 215 10.36 -5.34 23.43
N LYS A 216 11.12 -6.15 24.16
CA LYS A 216 10.56 -7.20 25.07
C LYS A 216 9.66 -8.22 24.35
N VAL A 217 9.86 -8.39 23.05
CA VAL A 217 9.20 -9.38 22.19
C VAL A 217 10.24 -10.36 21.69
N LYS A 218 9.91 -11.67 21.66
CA LYS A 218 10.81 -12.71 21.17
C LYS A 218 11.04 -12.52 19.66
N GLU A 219 12.26 -12.78 19.20
CA GLU A 219 12.63 -12.67 17.78
C GLU A 219 11.66 -13.46 16.87
N GLY A 220 11.30 -14.69 17.24
CA GLY A 220 10.36 -15.49 16.45
C GLY A 220 8.97 -14.84 16.26
N THR A 221 8.51 -14.06 17.25
CA THR A 221 7.27 -13.29 17.13
C THR A 221 7.45 -12.09 16.20
N ILE A 222 8.59 -11.40 16.27
CA ILE A 222 8.93 -10.30 15.35
C ILE A 222 8.99 -10.83 13.91
N LEU A 223 9.68 -11.95 13.68
CA LEU A 223 9.75 -12.61 12.38
C LEU A 223 8.35 -12.93 11.82
N ALA A 224 7.48 -13.51 12.65
CA ALA A 224 6.11 -13.83 12.25
C ALA A 224 5.30 -12.57 11.85
N CYS A 225 5.49 -11.46 12.57
CA CYS A 225 4.88 -10.17 12.24
C CYS A 225 5.44 -9.57 10.94
N VAL A 226 6.77 -9.61 10.75
CA VAL A 226 7.45 -9.17 9.53
C VAL A 226 6.96 -9.97 8.32
N GLN A 227 6.90 -11.29 8.43
CA GLN A 227 6.35 -12.17 7.39
C GLN A 227 4.92 -11.81 7.04
N THR A 228 4.08 -11.57 8.05
CA THR A 228 2.68 -11.17 7.86
C THR A 228 2.59 -9.85 7.09
N LEU A 229 3.38 -8.83 7.47
CA LEU A 229 3.40 -7.55 6.76
C LEU A 229 3.84 -7.70 5.30
N VAL A 230 4.92 -8.45 5.05
CA VAL A 230 5.49 -8.59 3.70
C VAL A 230 4.60 -9.46 2.80
N GLU A 231 4.16 -10.62 3.28
CA GLU A 231 3.48 -11.63 2.46
C GLU A 231 1.97 -11.40 2.33
N GLU A 232 1.30 -11.02 3.41
CA GLU A 232 -0.16 -10.83 3.40
C GLU A 232 -0.53 -9.40 3.04
N PHE A 233 0.22 -8.43 3.54
CA PHE A 233 -0.10 -7.01 3.37
C PHE A 233 0.77 -6.29 2.33
N GLY A 234 1.76 -6.97 1.74
CA GLY A 234 2.58 -6.41 0.66
C GLY A 234 3.52 -5.29 1.10
N ALA A 235 4.04 -5.35 2.33
CA ALA A 235 5.04 -4.41 2.81
C ALA A 235 6.36 -4.54 2.02
N LEU A 236 6.90 -3.41 1.56
CA LEU A 236 8.14 -3.32 0.80
C LEU A 236 9.35 -3.23 1.73
N VAL A 237 10.34 -4.08 1.49
CA VAL A 237 11.51 -4.25 2.39
C VAL A 237 12.57 -3.15 2.27
N ASN A 238 12.61 -2.43 1.14
CA ASN A 238 13.61 -1.40 0.82
C ASN A 238 13.13 0.03 1.08
N ILE A 239 12.08 0.20 1.89
CA ILE A 239 11.62 1.52 2.30
C ILE A 239 12.25 1.88 3.64
N SER A 240 12.79 3.08 3.70
CA SER A 240 13.32 3.67 4.94
C SER A 240 12.25 4.51 5.64
N SER A 241 12.25 4.50 6.97
CA SER A 241 11.58 5.53 7.77
C SER A 241 12.20 6.91 7.51
N ASP A 242 11.50 7.97 7.86
CA ASP A 242 11.91 9.37 7.69
C ASP A 242 11.48 10.20 8.90
N GLU A 243 11.86 9.77 10.09
CA GLU A 243 11.37 10.34 11.36
C GLU A 243 12.03 11.67 11.71
N SER A 244 13.27 11.85 11.27
CA SER A 244 14.00 13.11 11.38
C SER A 244 15.11 13.15 10.33
N GLN A 245 15.68 14.34 10.13
CA GLN A 245 16.81 14.55 9.22
C GLN A 245 18.01 13.64 9.50
N HIS A 246 18.12 13.12 10.73
CA HIS A 246 19.19 12.23 11.18
C HIS A 246 18.70 10.81 11.54
N SER A 247 17.43 10.48 11.26
CA SER A 247 16.83 9.18 11.60
C SER A 247 16.11 8.60 10.39
N ARG A 248 16.88 7.88 9.58
CA ARG A 248 16.41 7.20 8.38
C ARG A 248 16.79 5.73 8.48
N GLN A 249 15.85 4.87 8.85
CA GLN A 249 16.14 3.48 9.15
C GLN A 249 15.40 2.54 8.20
N THR A 250 16.11 1.54 7.68
CA THR A 250 15.50 0.41 6.97
C THR A 250 15.20 -0.73 7.93
N ALA A 251 14.22 -1.57 7.60
CA ALA A 251 13.89 -2.74 8.41
C ALA A 251 15.10 -3.68 8.57
N LEU A 252 15.93 -3.82 7.52
CA LEU A 252 17.15 -4.63 7.54
C LEU A 252 18.19 -4.07 8.52
N CYS A 253 18.46 -2.77 8.48
CA CYS A 253 19.39 -2.12 9.41
C CYS A 253 18.93 -2.29 10.87
N VAL A 254 17.65 -2.03 11.17
CA VAL A 254 17.11 -2.21 12.53
C VAL A 254 17.26 -3.66 12.98
N ALA A 255 16.97 -4.64 12.13
CA ALA A 255 17.08 -6.05 12.47
C ALA A 255 18.53 -6.49 12.74
N ALA A 256 19.47 -6.01 11.91
CA ALA A 256 20.88 -6.32 12.05
C ALA A 256 21.49 -5.76 13.34
N VAL A 257 21.28 -4.47 13.62
CA VAL A 257 21.84 -3.81 14.81
C VAL A 257 21.22 -4.37 16.10
N ARG A 258 19.98 -4.86 16.03
CA ARG A 258 19.30 -5.50 17.16
C ARG A 258 19.63 -6.99 17.34
N ALA A 259 20.60 -7.53 16.60
CA ALA A 259 21.02 -8.93 16.68
C ALA A 259 19.87 -9.93 16.42
N MET A 260 19.08 -9.72 15.36
CA MET A 260 17.95 -10.59 14.98
C MET A 260 18.24 -11.38 13.68
N PRO A 261 19.11 -12.42 13.73
CA PRO A 261 19.62 -13.09 12.53
C PRO A 261 18.53 -13.77 11.68
N SER A 262 17.45 -14.26 12.29
CA SER A 262 16.34 -14.88 11.56
C SER A 262 15.55 -13.86 10.75
N VAL A 263 15.37 -12.66 11.30
CA VAL A 263 14.70 -11.53 10.62
C VAL A 263 15.61 -11.00 9.50
N VAL A 264 16.90 -10.84 9.75
CA VAL A 264 17.90 -10.43 8.74
C VAL A 264 17.90 -11.41 7.57
N LYS A 265 18.05 -12.71 7.84
CA LYS A 265 18.02 -13.76 6.82
C LYS A 265 16.74 -13.71 5.99
N TYR A 266 15.59 -13.53 6.64
CA TYR A 266 14.31 -13.42 5.93
C TYR A 266 14.24 -12.17 5.05
N LEU A 267 14.60 -10.99 5.55
CA LEU A 267 14.56 -9.75 4.78
C LEU A 267 15.48 -9.81 3.55
N LEU A 268 16.70 -10.34 3.70
CA LEU A 268 17.61 -10.58 2.57
C LEU A 268 16.99 -11.52 1.54
N SER A 269 16.35 -12.61 1.98
CA SER A 269 15.65 -13.54 1.06
C SER A 269 14.48 -12.91 0.30
N LYS A 270 13.94 -11.78 0.80
CA LYS A 270 12.89 -10.99 0.14
C LYS A 270 13.44 -9.81 -0.66
N GLY A 271 14.75 -9.77 -0.90
CA GLY A 271 15.41 -8.74 -1.71
C GLY A 271 15.66 -7.43 -0.97
N ALA A 272 15.81 -7.47 0.36
CA ALA A 272 16.30 -6.31 1.09
C ALA A 272 17.74 -5.99 0.68
N SER A 273 18.00 -4.73 0.32
CA SER A 273 19.30 -4.26 -0.16
C SER A 273 20.25 -4.01 1.00
N ASN A 274 21.42 -4.65 0.94
CA ASN A 274 22.54 -4.42 1.87
C ASN A 274 23.26 -3.08 1.61
N GLU A 275 22.99 -2.42 0.49
CA GLU A 275 23.63 -1.14 0.14
C GLU A 275 22.82 0.07 0.64
N LEU A 276 21.59 -0.16 1.12
CA LEU A 276 20.70 0.92 1.50
C LEU A 276 21.12 1.55 2.83
N ARG A 277 21.79 2.69 2.71
CA ARG A 277 22.31 3.47 3.84
C ARG A 277 21.21 3.88 4.80
N SER A 278 21.52 3.80 6.08
CA SER A 278 20.64 4.12 7.20
C SER A 278 21.36 5.01 8.20
N SER A 279 20.58 5.79 8.95
CA SER A 279 21.03 6.69 9.99
C SER A 279 20.18 6.50 11.23
N GLY A 280 20.78 6.58 12.41
CA GLY A 280 20.05 6.59 13.67
C GLY A 280 20.90 6.22 14.86
N ARG A 281 20.23 5.94 15.98
CA ARG A 281 20.88 5.68 17.27
C ARG A 281 20.26 4.46 17.96
N PHE A 282 21.10 3.51 18.35
CA PHE A 282 20.69 2.30 19.07
C PHE A 282 21.34 2.23 20.44
N ARG A 283 20.63 1.65 21.41
CA ARG A 283 21.20 1.40 22.75
C ARG A 283 21.96 0.10 22.73
N LEU A 284 23.05 0.05 23.48
CA LEU A 284 23.76 -1.21 23.73
C LEU A 284 22.83 -2.19 24.46
N HIS A 285 22.86 -3.45 24.04
CA HIS A 285 22.18 -4.60 24.62
C HIS A 285 22.66 -4.85 26.05
N THR A 286 23.99 -4.83 26.27
CA THR A 286 24.57 -5.06 27.59
C THR A 286 24.52 -3.83 28.50
N GLN A 287 24.59 -2.62 27.92
CA GLN A 287 24.60 -1.36 28.68
C GLN A 287 23.54 -0.38 28.15
N PRO A 288 22.25 -0.51 28.55
CA PRO A 288 21.15 0.29 27.99
C PRO A 288 21.24 1.81 28.16
N ARG A 289 22.16 2.29 29.03
CA ARG A 289 22.45 3.72 29.23
C ARG A 289 23.39 4.28 28.16
N LYS A 290 24.18 3.42 27.52
CA LYS A 290 25.04 3.78 26.40
C LYS A 290 24.31 3.54 25.09
N SER A 291 24.73 4.30 24.08
CA SER A 291 24.12 4.23 22.76
C SER A 291 25.13 4.60 21.70
N VAL A 292 24.90 4.04 20.53
CA VAL A 292 25.74 4.10 19.36
C VAL A 292 24.93 4.77 18.27
N GLY A 293 25.45 5.86 17.74
CA GLY A 293 24.86 6.60 16.63
C GLY A 293 25.73 6.44 15.38
N ALA A 294 25.09 6.34 14.23
CA ALA A 294 25.76 6.37 12.93
C ALA A 294 24.87 7.10 11.92
N ASP A 295 25.49 7.73 10.93
CA ASP A 295 24.80 8.49 9.89
C ASP A 295 25.27 8.04 8.51
N GLY A 296 24.33 7.67 7.65
CA GLY A 296 24.62 7.30 6.27
C GLY A 296 25.44 6.03 6.11
N VAL A 297 25.32 5.08 7.03
CA VAL A 297 26.08 3.81 7.02
C VAL A 297 25.25 2.66 6.45
N THR A 298 25.91 1.66 5.87
CA THR A 298 25.23 0.42 5.43
C THR A 298 24.80 -0.42 6.63
N PRO A 299 23.84 -1.36 6.47
CA PRO A 299 23.50 -2.33 7.52
C PRO A 299 24.70 -3.12 8.04
N LEU A 300 25.64 -3.50 7.17
CA LEU A 300 26.88 -4.20 7.56
C LEU A 300 27.76 -3.31 8.44
N GLU A 301 28.07 -2.11 7.98
CA GLU A 301 28.89 -1.13 8.72
C GLU A 301 28.29 -0.82 10.09
N PHE A 302 26.97 -0.59 10.17
CA PHE A 302 26.32 -0.31 11.44
C PHE A 302 26.32 -1.53 12.38
N CYS A 303 26.14 -2.74 11.83
CA CYS A 303 26.19 -3.98 12.62
C CYS A 303 27.60 -4.21 13.20
N GLN A 304 28.67 -3.95 12.43
CA GLN A 304 30.05 -4.00 12.88
C GLN A 304 30.33 -2.95 13.97
N LEU A 305 29.91 -1.71 13.75
CA LEU A 305 30.08 -0.61 14.71
C LEU A 305 29.36 -0.92 16.04
N MET A 306 28.17 -1.53 15.98
CA MET A 306 27.48 -2.02 17.17
C MET A 306 28.24 -3.15 17.87
N LEU A 307 28.82 -4.08 17.11
CA LEU A 307 29.58 -5.22 17.64
C LEU A 307 30.83 -4.76 18.38
N ASP A 308 31.56 -3.81 17.83
CA ASP A 308 32.77 -3.26 18.43
C ASP A 308 32.43 -2.45 19.69
N ALA A 309 31.36 -1.63 19.64
CA ALA A 309 30.90 -0.89 20.81
C ALA A 309 30.45 -1.81 21.97
N GLU A 310 29.85 -2.96 21.69
CA GLU A 310 29.52 -3.95 22.72
C GLU A 310 30.78 -4.62 23.30
N ARG A 311 31.78 -4.92 22.47
CA ARG A 311 33.07 -5.48 22.94
C ARG A 311 33.80 -4.50 23.85
N GLU A 312 33.87 -3.23 23.45
CA GLU A 312 34.45 -2.14 24.27
C GLU A 312 33.67 -1.94 25.58
N ALA A 313 32.37 -2.21 25.58
CA ALA A 313 31.55 -2.22 26.77
C ALA A 313 31.74 -3.47 27.66
N GLY A 314 32.59 -4.42 27.26
CA GLY A 314 32.90 -5.62 28.03
C GLY A 314 31.86 -6.73 27.88
N ALA A 315 31.09 -6.76 26.79
CA ALA A 315 30.15 -7.84 26.52
C ALA A 315 30.88 -9.18 26.28
N ALA A 316 30.39 -10.26 26.91
CA ALA A 316 30.91 -11.60 26.68
C ALA A 316 30.60 -12.10 25.25
N ASN A 317 31.48 -12.93 24.68
CA ASN A 317 31.32 -13.47 23.32
C ASN A 317 29.99 -14.20 23.10
N GLU A 318 29.45 -14.83 24.14
CA GLU A 318 28.16 -15.52 24.10
C GLU A 318 26.99 -14.56 23.86
N ALA A 319 27.02 -13.38 24.48
CA ALA A 319 26.03 -12.32 24.27
C ALA A 319 26.14 -11.70 22.86
N LEU A 320 27.31 -11.80 22.22
CA LEU A 320 27.59 -11.27 20.88
C LEU A 320 27.35 -12.28 19.76
N LYS A 321 26.97 -13.52 20.08
CA LYS A 321 26.81 -14.60 19.10
C LYS A 321 25.83 -14.24 17.98
N ASP A 322 24.69 -13.65 18.32
CA ASP A 322 23.65 -13.34 17.33
C ASP A 322 23.98 -12.11 16.50
N LEU A 323 24.71 -11.14 17.06
CA LEU A 323 25.22 -10.00 16.32
C LEU A 323 26.31 -10.44 15.32
N THR A 324 27.21 -11.33 15.74
CA THR A 324 28.22 -11.95 14.87
C THR A 324 27.58 -12.72 13.72
N LYS A 325 26.50 -13.47 13.99
CA LYS A 325 25.73 -14.14 12.92
C LYS A 325 25.12 -13.14 11.93
N CYS A 326 24.63 -11.98 12.39
CA CYS A 326 24.09 -10.95 11.52
C CYS A 326 25.18 -10.38 10.60
N VAL A 327 26.38 -10.11 11.12
CA VAL A 327 27.55 -9.69 10.32
C VAL A 327 27.85 -10.73 9.23
N THR A 328 27.98 -12.00 9.59
CA THR A 328 28.26 -13.08 8.61
C THR A 328 27.16 -13.23 7.55
N LEU A 329 25.89 -12.98 7.90
CA LEU A 329 24.79 -13.01 6.93
C LEU A 329 24.88 -11.84 5.95
N LEU A 330 25.25 -10.65 6.43
CA LEU A 330 25.38 -9.45 5.61
C LEU A 330 26.64 -9.48 4.73
N GLU A 331 27.74 -10.09 5.17
CA GLU A 331 28.96 -10.27 4.35
C GLU A 331 28.73 -11.22 3.17
N LYS A 332 27.76 -12.12 3.27
CA LYS A 332 27.46 -13.14 2.25
C LYS A 332 26.40 -12.70 1.22
N ALA A 333 25.68 -11.61 1.49
CA ALA A 333 24.50 -11.19 0.73
C ALA A 333 24.85 -10.13 -0.30
#